data_AF-A0A355RX94-F1
#
_entry.id   AF-A0A355RX94-F1
#
_cell.length_a   1.000
_cell.length_b   1.000
_cell.length_c   1.000
_cell.angle_alpha   90.00
_cell.angle_beta   90.00
_cell.angle_gamma   90.00
#
_symmetry.space_group_name_H-M   'P 1'
#
loop_
_entity.id
_entity.type
_entity.pdbx_description
1 polymer ?
#
loop_
_entity_poly.entity_id
_entity_poly.type
_entity_poly.pdbx_seq_one_letter_code
_entity_poly.pdbx_strand_id
1 'polypeptide(L)'
;MYFEEKGKANTAATAREVIRVAKQRKINYIVVASNTGETAEFFKGTDFNIVIVTSAYGFAKKGESQMSDEKRKELEGSGMKIVTCSHVLSGAERSLSRKFGGVYPVEIIANTLRMFGQGVKVGVEISTMALDSGAIPYGEEIIAVGGTTRGADTAIIIKPEHANDILSTKICEIICKPHLG
;
A
#
# COMPACT_ATOMS: atom_id res chain seq x y z
N MET A 1 -1.70 -17.76 -2.22
CA MET A 1 -2.60 -18.08 -1.07
C MET A 1 -3.90 -17.31 -1.23
N TYR A 2 -5.07 -17.90 -0.98
CA TYR A 2 -6.34 -17.19 -1.03
C TYR A 2 -7.05 -17.26 0.33
N PHE A 3 -7.47 -16.11 0.85
CA PHE A 3 -8.24 -16.03 2.11
C PHE A 3 -9.73 -16.13 1.82
N GLU A 4 -10.49 -16.79 2.70
CA GLU A 4 -11.96 -16.87 2.56
C GLU A 4 -12.62 -15.52 2.83
N GLU A 5 -12.17 -14.83 3.89
CA GLU A 5 -12.67 -13.52 4.29
C GLU A 5 -11.66 -12.40 3.99
N LYS A 6 -12.13 -11.15 4.01
CA LYS A 6 -11.31 -9.94 3.79
C LYS A 6 -11.00 -9.20 5.09
N GLY A 7 -9.94 -8.38 5.07
CA GLY A 7 -9.61 -7.44 6.13
C GLY A 7 -8.69 -7.97 7.23
N LYS A 8 -8.76 -7.31 8.40
CA LYS A 8 -7.73 -7.33 9.45
C LYS A 8 -7.38 -8.72 9.97
N ALA A 9 -8.30 -9.69 9.97
CA ALA A 9 -8.04 -11.06 10.43
C ALA A 9 -6.88 -11.73 9.69
N ASN A 10 -6.63 -11.33 8.44
CA ASN A 10 -5.57 -11.90 7.60
C ASN A 10 -4.20 -11.23 7.76
N THR A 11 -4.08 -10.19 8.60
CA THR A 11 -2.85 -9.35 8.65
C THR A 11 -1.62 -10.16 9.04
N ALA A 12 -1.73 -10.98 10.08
CA ALA A 12 -0.61 -11.81 10.54
C ALA A 12 -0.21 -12.85 9.50
N ALA A 13 -1.18 -13.49 8.83
CA ALA A 13 -0.91 -14.47 7.78
C ALA A 13 -0.24 -13.80 6.56
N THR A 14 -0.75 -12.64 6.15
CA THR A 14 -0.18 -11.83 5.07
C THR A 14 1.27 -11.45 5.36
N ALA A 15 1.56 -10.91 6.55
CA ALA A 15 2.93 -10.53 6.93
C ALA A 15 3.89 -11.73 6.93
N ARG A 16 3.47 -12.89 7.44
CA ARG A 16 4.29 -14.11 7.41
C ARG A 16 4.60 -14.54 5.98
N GLU A 17 3.61 -14.57 5.09
CA GLU A 17 3.83 -14.94 3.69
C GLU A 17 4.72 -13.95 2.96
N VAL A 18 4.54 -12.65 3.20
CA VAL A 18 5.39 -11.59 2.63
C VAL A 18 6.84 -11.79 3.06
N ILE A 19 7.11 -11.97 4.35
CA ILE A 19 8.47 -12.19 4.87
C ILE A 19 9.07 -13.46 4.26
N ARG A 20 8.31 -14.54 4.16
CA ARG A 20 8.76 -15.81 3.56
C ARG A 20 9.13 -15.62 2.08
N VAL A 21 8.26 -14.98 1.30
CA VAL A 21 8.48 -14.74 -0.14
C VAL A 21 9.62 -13.75 -0.36
N ALA A 22 9.70 -12.67 0.42
CA ALA A 22 10.79 -11.70 0.33
C ALA A 22 12.16 -12.38 0.51
N LYS A 23 12.30 -13.27 1.51
CA LYS A 23 13.51 -14.07 1.72
C LYS A 23 13.79 -15.00 0.54
N GLN A 24 12.78 -15.74 0.09
CA GLN A 24 12.92 -16.72 -1.00
C GLN A 24 13.32 -16.06 -2.33
N ARG A 25 12.76 -14.88 -2.62
CA ARG A 25 12.94 -14.15 -3.89
C ARG A 25 14.03 -13.08 -3.82
N LYS A 26 14.64 -12.88 -2.64
CA LYS A 26 15.67 -11.86 -2.39
C LYS A 26 15.19 -10.44 -2.75
N ILE A 27 13.93 -10.16 -2.43
CA ILE A 27 13.33 -8.83 -2.59
C ILE A 27 13.50 -8.06 -1.29
N ASN A 28 14.22 -6.94 -1.34
CA ASN A 28 14.67 -6.24 -0.14
C ASN A 28 13.71 -5.16 0.37
N TYR A 29 12.78 -4.70 -0.46
CA TYR A 29 11.85 -3.62 -0.14
C TYR A 29 10.43 -4.14 0.01
N ILE A 30 9.80 -3.76 1.13
CA ILE A 30 8.40 -4.07 1.43
C ILE A 30 7.68 -2.76 1.71
N VAL A 31 6.69 -2.44 0.87
CA VAL A 31 5.86 -1.25 0.99
C VAL A 31 4.53 -1.63 1.65
N VAL A 32 4.19 -1.04 2.79
CA VAL A 32 3.06 -1.46 3.62
C VAL A 32 2.05 -0.31 3.79
N ALA A 33 0.80 -0.54 3.39
CA ALA A 33 -0.29 0.37 3.70
C ALA A 33 -0.63 0.29 5.21
N SER A 34 -0.50 1.41 5.93
CA SER A 34 -0.81 1.46 7.36
C SER A 34 -1.25 2.85 7.80
N ASN A 35 -2.56 3.06 7.89
CA ASN A 35 -3.13 4.38 8.20
C ASN A 35 -2.87 4.82 9.65
N THR A 36 -2.92 3.89 10.61
CA THR A 36 -2.70 4.16 12.04
C THR A 36 -1.36 3.66 12.55
N GLY A 37 -0.59 2.91 11.74
CA GLY A 37 0.66 2.26 12.16
C GLY A 37 0.49 0.77 12.50
N GLU A 38 -0.70 0.31 12.90
CA GLU A 38 -0.93 -1.05 13.39
C GLU A 38 -0.46 -2.18 12.44
N THR A 39 -0.66 -2.04 11.13
CA THR A 39 -0.25 -3.07 10.16
C THR A 39 1.27 -3.18 10.07
N ALA A 40 1.98 -2.06 10.22
CA ALA A 40 3.44 -2.00 10.08
C ALA A 40 4.18 -2.69 11.24
N GLU A 41 3.54 -2.78 12.40
CA GLU A 41 4.06 -3.49 13.58
C GLU A 41 4.47 -4.94 13.27
N PHE A 42 3.74 -5.61 12.37
CA PHE A 42 4.02 -6.99 11.95
C PHE A 42 5.33 -7.16 11.17
N PHE A 43 5.98 -6.06 10.77
CA PHE A 43 7.23 -6.05 10.02
C PHE A 43 8.41 -5.51 10.85
N LYS A 44 8.20 -5.16 12.11
CA LYS A 44 9.28 -4.72 13.01
C LYS A 44 10.30 -5.84 13.25
N GLY A 45 11.57 -5.45 13.36
CA GLY A 45 12.67 -6.36 13.60
C GLY A 45 12.98 -7.31 12.43
N THR A 46 12.43 -7.06 11.25
CA THR A 46 12.83 -7.77 10.02
C THR A 46 14.04 -7.09 9.40
N ASP A 47 14.85 -7.85 8.66
CA ASP A 47 16.04 -7.34 7.95
C ASP A 47 15.70 -6.64 6.62
N PHE A 48 14.43 -6.32 6.39
CA PHE A 48 13.95 -5.72 5.14
C PHE A 48 13.82 -4.20 5.25
N ASN A 49 13.93 -3.52 4.11
CA ASN A 49 13.63 -2.10 4.01
C ASN A 49 12.12 -1.89 4.00
N ILE A 50 11.56 -1.57 5.16
CA ILE A 50 10.12 -1.33 5.31
C ILE A 50 9.80 0.14 5.02
N VAL A 51 8.91 0.35 4.05
CA VAL A 51 8.33 1.66 3.73
C VAL A 51 6.85 1.64 4.05
N ILE A 52 6.45 2.44 5.02
CA ILE A 52 5.06 2.60 5.42
C ILE A 52 4.46 3.72 4.59
N VAL A 53 3.33 3.45 3.93
CA VAL A 53 2.53 4.49 3.29
C VAL A 53 1.25 4.65 4.10
N THR A 54 1.06 5.86 4.65
CA THR A 54 -0.14 6.21 5.42
C THR A 54 -1.03 7.16 4.63
N SER A 55 -2.26 7.36 5.11
CA SER A 55 -3.22 8.29 4.52
C SER A 55 -2.68 9.71 4.47
N ALA A 56 -3.05 10.45 3.43
CA ALA A 56 -2.80 11.90 3.36
C ALA A 56 -3.36 12.63 4.60
N TYR A 57 -2.69 13.71 5.03
CA TYR A 57 -3.26 14.64 5.99
C TYR A 57 -4.61 15.16 5.47
N GLY A 58 -5.60 15.26 6.37
CA GLY A 58 -6.93 15.70 5.97
C GLY A 58 -7.85 14.59 5.46
N PHE A 59 -7.39 13.34 5.34
CA PHE A 59 -8.21 12.25 4.80
C PHE A 59 -9.47 11.97 5.63
N ALA A 60 -9.31 11.80 6.95
CA ALA A 60 -10.42 11.58 7.88
C ALA A 60 -10.96 12.90 8.45
N LYS A 61 -10.07 13.82 8.84
CA LYS A 61 -10.39 15.15 9.36
C LYS A 61 -9.36 16.16 8.88
N LYS A 62 -9.82 17.33 8.41
CA LYS A 62 -8.97 18.39 7.83
C LYS A 62 -7.83 18.77 8.79
N GLY A 63 -6.61 18.81 8.27
CA GLY A 63 -5.41 19.18 9.03
C GLY A 63 -4.83 18.09 9.92
N GLU A 64 -5.44 16.90 9.99
CA GLU A 64 -5.02 15.83 10.91
C GLU A 64 -4.50 14.59 10.16
N SER A 65 -3.55 13.91 10.79
CA SER A 65 -3.08 12.57 10.42
C SER A 65 -3.84 11.51 11.23
N GLN A 66 -4.09 10.35 10.63
CA GLN A 66 -4.66 9.20 11.35
C GLN A 66 -3.63 8.45 12.21
N MET A 67 -2.34 8.59 11.88
CA MET A 67 -1.23 8.08 12.67
C MET A 67 -0.80 9.16 13.66
N SER A 68 -0.73 8.83 14.94
CA SER A 68 -0.28 9.75 15.98
C SER A 68 1.23 10.02 15.86
N ASP A 69 1.68 11.16 16.39
CA ASP A 69 3.10 11.53 16.36
C ASP A 69 3.97 10.57 17.19
N GLU A 70 3.42 10.02 18.28
CA GLU A 70 4.09 9.00 19.10
C GLU A 70 4.31 7.73 18.29
N LYS A 71 3.26 7.23 17.62
CA LYS A 71 3.36 6.02 16.80
C LYS A 71 4.28 6.24 15.59
N ARG A 72 4.26 7.43 14.99
CA ARG A 72 5.19 7.82 13.92
C ARG A 72 6.64 7.71 14.39
N LYS A 73 6.99 8.39 15.50
CA LYS A 73 8.34 8.37 16.07
C LYS A 73 8.80 6.96 16.45
N GLU A 74 7.89 6.15 16.98
CA GLU A 74 8.17 4.76 17.34
C GLU A 74 8.52 3.90 16.11
N LEU A 75 7.77 4.03 15.02
CA LEU A 75 8.00 3.29 13.78
C LEU A 75 9.27 3.76 13.06
N GLU A 76 9.51 5.08 12.99
CA GLU A 76 10.74 5.65 12.46
C GLU A 76 11.97 5.25 13.30
N GLY A 77 11.84 5.25 14.62
CA GLY A 77 12.87 4.76 15.55
C GLY A 77 13.16 3.26 15.42
N SER A 78 12.26 2.50 14.79
CA SER A 78 12.47 1.09 14.43
C SER A 78 13.15 0.91 13.06
N GLY A 79 13.63 1.98 12.43
CA GLY A 79 14.32 1.97 11.14
C GLY A 79 13.39 1.99 9.92
N MET A 80 12.08 2.14 10.11
CA MET A 80 11.12 2.18 9.01
C MET A 80 11.01 3.59 8.42
N LYS A 81 10.79 3.69 7.11
CA LYS A 81 10.48 4.97 6.46
C LYS A 81 8.98 5.18 6.42
N ILE A 82 8.50 6.41 6.59
CA ILE A 82 7.07 6.74 6.49
C ILE A 82 6.86 7.77 5.37
N VAL A 83 5.96 7.43 4.44
CA VAL A 83 5.51 8.28 3.35
C VAL A 83 4.10 8.75 3.65
N THR A 84 3.89 10.06 3.55
CA THR A 84 2.58 10.70 3.71
C THR A 84 2.38 11.70 2.59
N CYS A 85 1.52 11.34 1.63
CA CYS A 85 1.22 12.18 0.47
C CYS A 85 -0.18 11.87 -0.06
N SER A 86 -0.62 12.60 -1.09
CA SER A 86 -1.91 12.37 -1.74
C SER A 86 -1.98 10.97 -2.35
N HIS A 87 -3.15 10.33 -2.24
CA HIS A 87 -3.41 9.02 -2.84
C HIS A 87 -3.41 9.12 -4.37
N VAL A 88 -2.36 8.61 -5.02
CA VAL A 88 -2.12 8.82 -6.46
C VAL A 88 -3.22 8.25 -7.36
N LEU A 89 -3.88 7.14 -6.97
CA LEU A 89 -5.00 6.57 -7.72
C LEU A 89 -6.33 7.25 -7.39
N SER A 90 -6.27 8.56 -7.11
CA SER A 90 -7.43 9.45 -7.07
C SER A 90 -7.04 10.92 -7.18
N GLY A 91 -6.05 11.37 -6.39
CA GLY A 91 -5.53 12.73 -6.40
C GLY A 91 -6.62 13.81 -6.37
N ALA A 92 -6.41 14.85 -7.17
CA ALA A 92 -7.35 15.96 -7.30
C ALA A 92 -8.68 15.54 -7.96
N GLU A 93 -8.71 14.48 -8.79
CA GLU A 93 -9.95 14.00 -9.42
C GLU A 93 -11.00 13.61 -8.39
N ARG A 94 -10.58 13.14 -7.20
CA ARG A 94 -11.49 12.86 -6.07
C ARG A 94 -12.35 14.08 -5.69
N SER A 95 -11.81 15.28 -5.82
CA SER A 95 -12.57 16.51 -5.53
C SER A 95 -13.63 16.78 -6.60
N LEU A 96 -13.32 16.45 -7.87
CA LEU A 96 -14.22 16.62 -8.99
C LEU A 96 -15.37 15.62 -8.92
N SER A 97 -15.08 14.33 -8.67
CA SER A 97 -16.13 13.31 -8.52
C SER A 97 -17.04 13.57 -7.33
N ARG A 98 -16.51 14.07 -6.21
CA ARG A 98 -17.34 14.44 -5.05
C ARG A 98 -18.22 15.66 -5.32
N LYS A 99 -17.71 16.67 -6.03
CA LYS A 99 -18.42 17.95 -6.23
C LYS A 99 -19.41 17.90 -7.40
N PHE A 100 -19.02 17.25 -8.49
CA PHE A 100 -19.76 17.26 -9.76
C PHE A 100 -20.37 15.89 -10.11
N GLY A 101 -20.05 14.84 -9.36
CA GLY A 101 -20.38 13.46 -9.74
C GLY A 101 -19.50 12.95 -10.88
N GLY A 102 -19.83 11.74 -11.37
CA GLY A 102 -19.13 11.08 -12.47
C GLY A 102 -17.97 10.17 -12.05
N VAL A 103 -17.26 9.66 -13.06
CA VAL A 103 -16.06 8.80 -12.90
C VAL A 103 -14.97 9.36 -13.80
N TYR A 104 -13.77 9.55 -13.25
CA TYR A 104 -12.63 10.20 -13.92
C TYR A 104 -11.50 9.19 -14.18
N PRO A 105 -10.62 9.44 -15.18
CA PRO A 105 -9.65 8.44 -15.65
C PRO A 105 -8.80 7.77 -14.56
N VAL A 106 -8.28 8.52 -13.60
CA VAL A 106 -7.45 7.94 -12.51
C VAL A 106 -8.31 7.06 -11.60
N GLU A 107 -9.55 7.48 -11.32
CA GLU A 107 -10.49 6.67 -10.56
C GLU A 107 -10.99 5.44 -11.34
N ILE A 108 -11.03 5.48 -12.67
CA ILE A 108 -11.32 4.30 -13.51
C ILE A 108 -10.23 3.26 -13.31
N ILE A 109 -8.95 3.64 -13.41
CA ILE A 109 -7.80 2.73 -13.15
C ILE A 109 -7.95 2.09 -11.77
N ALA A 110 -8.24 2.89 -10.74
CA ALA A 110 -8.45 2.40 -9.39
C ALA A 110 -9.57 1.36 -9.30
N ASN A 111 -10.71 1.61 -9.97
CA ASN A 111 -11.85 0.70 -9.96
C ASN A 111 -11.59 -0.57 -10.78
N THR A 112 -10.83 -0.49 -11.88
CA THR A 112 -10.36 -1.67 -12.62
C THR A 112 -9.48 -2.55 -11.75
N LEU A 113 -8.53 -1.98 -10.99
CA LEU A 113 -7.68 -2.76 -10.08
C LEU A 113 -8.48 -3.42 -8.95
N ARG A 114 -9.56 -2.79 -8.48
CA ARG A 114 -10.46 -3.37 -7.47
C ARG A 114 -11.19 -4.62 -7.96
N MET A 115 -11.24 -4.89 -9.26
CA MET A 115 -11.73 -6.17 -9.78
C MET A 115 -10.87 -7.35 -9.28
N PHE A 116 -9.60 -7.11 -8.95
CA PHE A 116 -8.71 -8.07 -8.31
C PHE A 116 -8.76 -8.03 -6.77
N GLY A 117 -9.53 -7.10 -6.18
CA GLY A 117 -9.66 -6.86 -4.75
C GLY A 117 -9.13 -5.48 -4.32
N GLN A 118 -9.64 -4.96 -3.19
CA GLN A 118 -9.22 -3.65 -2.66
C GLN A 118 -7.70 -3.59 -2.41
N GLY A 119 -7.13 -4.65 -1.85
CA GLY A 119 -5.72 -4.70 -1.52
C GLY A 119 -4.79 -4.64 -2.75
N VAL A 120 -5.21 -5.13 -3.92
CA VAL A 120 -4.41 -5.02 -5.15
C VAL A 120 -4.36 -3.57 -5.63
N LYS A 121 -5.51 -2.87 -5.64
CA LYS A 121 -5.54 -1.43 -5.92
C LYS A 121 -4.63 -0.66 -4.96
N VAL A 122 -4.75 -0.95 -3.66
CA VAL A 122 -3.93 -0.30 -2.62
C VAL A 122 -2.45 -0.59 -2.87
N GLY A 123 -2.08 -1.83 -3.20
CA GLY A 123 -0.71 -2.21 -3.51
C GLY A 123 -0.10 -1.39 -4.64
N VAL A 124 -0.83 -1.18 -5.74
CA VAL A 124 -0.37 -0.32 -6.85
C VAL A 124 -0.22 1.15 -6.41
N GLU A 125 -1.21 1.67 -5.68
CA GLU A 125 -1.22 3.06 -5.21
C GLU A 125 -0.04 3.37 -4.28
N ILE A 126 0.18 2.55 -3.24
CA ILE A 126 1.24 2.81 -2.26
C ILE A 126 2.64 2.63 -2.86
N SER A 127 2.79 1.72 -3.83
CA SER A 127 4.08 1.48 -4.48
C SER A 127 4.50 2.70 -5.30
N THR A 128 3.56 3.28 -6.04
CA THR A 128 3.78 4.51 -6.81
C THR A 128 4.08 5.68 -5.87
N MET A 129 3.30 5.85 -4.80
CA MET A 129 3.53 6.90 -3.79
C MET A 129 4.92 6.79 -3.15
N ALA A 130 5.36 5.58 -2.82
CA ALA A 130 6.67 5.33 -2.25
C ALA A 130 7.80 5.59 -3.25
N LEU A 131 7.59 5.26 -4.53
CA LEU A 131 8.56 5.53 -5.59
C LEU A 131 8.71 7.04 -5.85
N ASP A 132 7.60 7.76 -5.98
CA ASP A 132 7.58 9.21 -6.20
C ASP A 132 8.23 10.00 -5.06
N SER A 133 8.19 9.47 -3.82
CA SER A 133 8.86 10.09 -2.68
C SER A 133 10.34 9.72 -2.56
N GLY A 134 10.89 8.88 -3.45
CA GLY A 134 12.25 8.35 -3.37
C GLY A 134 12.48 7.38 -2.20
N ALA A 135 11.42 6.78 -1.64
CA ALA A 135 11.54 5.88 -0.49
C ALA A 135 11.98 4.46 -0.89
N ILE A 136 11.73 4.08 -2.15
CA ILE A 136 12.14 2.80 -2.77
C ILE A 136 12.95 3.06 -4.06
N PRO A 137 13.79 2.12 -4.50
CA PRO A 137 14.56 2.24 -5.73
C PRO A 137 13.69 2.11 -6.99
N TYR A 138 14.09 2.81 -8.04
CA TYR A 138 13.50 2.66 -9.37
C TYR A 138 14.03 1.41 -10.08
N GLY A 139 13.17 0.74 -10.84
CA GLY A 139 13.56 -0.38 -11.72
C GLY A 139 13.64 -1.76 -11.04
N GLU A 140 13.43 -1.83 -9.72
CA GLU A 140 13.47 -3.07 -8.94
C GLU A 140 12.07 -3.62 -8.64
N GLU A 141 11.98 -4.94 -8.42
CA GLU A 141 10.78 -5.55 -7.84
C GLU A 141 10.72 -5.26 -6.34
N ILE A 142 9.54 -4.87 -5.87
CA ILE A 142 9.23 -4.70 -4.45
C ILE A 142 8.00 -5.54 -4.09
N ILE A 143 7.77 -5.78 -2.79
CA ILE A 143 6.52 -6.37 -2.32
C ILE A 143 5.62 -5.29 -1.74
N ALA A 144 4.43 -5.12 -2.29
CA ALA A 144 3.43 -4.20 -1.78
C ALA A 144 2.36 -4.93 -0.97
N VAL A 145 2.07 -4.43 0.22
CA VAL A 145 1.15 -5.01 1.19
C VAL A 145 -0.03 -4.07 1.37
N GLY A 146 -1.20 -4.51 0.91
CA GLY A 146 -2.46 -3.79 0.97
C GLY A 146 -3.52 -4.55 1.78
N GLY A 147 -4.67 -3.92 1.99
CA GLY A 147 -5.76 -4.53 2.73
C GLY A 147 -7.11 -3.92 2.45
N THR A 148 -8.15 -4.59 2.93
CA THR A 148 -9.53 -4.10 2.85
C THR A 148 -9.94 -3.43 4.16
N THR A 149 -10.27 -2.14 4.09
CA THR A 149 -10.73 -1.30 5.21
C THR A 149 -9.70 -1.10 6.35
N ARG A 150 -9.23 -2.18 6.99
CA ARG A 150 -8.19 -2.18 8.02
C ARG A 150 -7.34 -3.45 7.95
N GLY A 151 -6.10 -3.34 8.41
CA GLY A 151 -5.12 -4.42 8.37
C GLY A 151 -4.62 -4.70 6.96
N ALA A 152 -4.05 -5.89 6.76
CA ALA A 152 -3.60 -6.37 5.47
C ALA A 152 -4.22 -7.73 5.14
N ASP A 153 -4.64 -7.90 3.89
CA ASP A 153 -5.18 -9.17 3.38
C ASP A 153 -4.63 -9.52 1.99
N THR A 154 -3.81 -8.64 1.41
CA THR A 154 -3.31 -8.78 0.05
C THR A 154 -1.84 -8.39 -0.01
N ALA A 155 -1.05 -9.17 -0.73
CA ALA A 155 0.32 -8.81 -1.06
C ALA A 155 0.65 -9.16 -2.51
N ILE A 156 1.35 -8.26 -3.19
CA ILE A 156 1.75 -8.40 -4.59
C ILE A 156 3.24 -8.12 -4.76
N ILE A 157 3.89 -8.86 -5.65
CA ILE A 157 5.19 -8.46 -6.20
C ILE A 157 4.90 -7.50 -7.35
N ILE A 158 5.52 -6.33 -7.33
CA ILE A 158 5.24 -5.26 -8.26
C ILE A 158 6.54 -4.53 -8.62
N LYS A 159 6.65 -4.13 -9.89
CA LYS A 159 7.62 -3.18 -10.38
C LYS A 159 6.89 -1.86 -10.66
N PRO A 160 6.87 -0.92 -9.69
CA PRO A 160 6.13 0.33 -9.83
C PRO A 160 6.81 1.27 -10.83
N GLU A 161 5.98 2.11 -11.45
CA GLU A 161 6.41 3.27 -12.22
C GLU A 161 5.92 4.55 -11.54
N HIS A 162 6.49 5.68 -11.94
CA HIS A 162 6.12 6.99 -11.40
C HIS A 162 4.67 7.36 -11.75
N ALA A 163 4.05 8.28 -10.99
CA ALA A 163 2.66 8.69 -11.26
C ALA A 163 2.41 9.18 -12.69
N ASN A 164 3.40 9.84 -13.30
CA ASN A 164 3.32 10.33 -14.67
C ASN A 164 3.43 9.21 -15.74
N ASP A 165 3.79 7.99 -15.35
CA ASP A 165 3.86 6.80 -16.20
C ASP A 165 3.17 5.59 -15.55
N ILE A 166 2.08 5.84 -14.80
CA ILE A 166 1.42 4.83 -13.95
C ILE A 166 0.99 3.56 -14.72
N LEU A 167 0.65 3.69 -16.00
CA LEU A 167 0.22 2.57 -16.85
C LEU A 167 1.36 1.61 -17.22
N SER A 168 2.61 2.03 -17.03
CA SER A 168 3.80 1.20 -17.25
C SER A 168 4.11 0.30 -16.04
N THR A 169 3.48 0.54 -14.88
CA THR A 169 3.57 -0.31 -13.68
C THR A 169 3.22 -1.77 -13.99
N LYS A 170 4.02 -2.72 -13.48
CA LYS A 170 3.80 -4.16 -13.66
C LYS A 170 3.52 -4.85 -12.34
N ILE A 171 2.33 -5.44 -12.21
CA ILE A 171 2.03 -6.41 -11.15
C ILE A 171 2.61 -7.76 -11.61
N CYS A 172 3.72 -8.17 -11.01
CA CYS A 172 4.45 -9.39 -11.40
C CYS A 172 3.77 -10.65 -10.86
N GLU A 173 3.31 -10.62 -9.61
CA GLU A 173 2.75 -11.78 -8.93
C GLU A 173 1.78 -11.36 -7.82
N ILE A 174 0.75 -12.16 -7.56
CA ILE A 174 -0.13 -12.02 -6.39
C ILE A 174 0.25 -13.11 -5.38
N ILE A 175 0.89 -12.73 -4.27
CA ILE A 175 1.33 -13.65 -3.21
C ILE A 175 0.11 -14.18 -2.46
N CYS A 176 -0.73 -13.26 -1.99
CA CYS A 176 -1.99 -13.56 -1.35
C CYS A 176 -3.03 -12.48 -1.63
N LYS A 177 -4.31 -12.87 -1.58
CA LYS A 177 -5.46 -11.97 -1.57
C LYS A 177 -6.71 -12.70 -1.04
N PRO A 178 -7.78 -12.00 -0.64
CA PRO A 178 -9.10 -12.64 -0.48
C PRO A 178 -9.56 -13.31 -1.77
N HIS A 179 -10.25 -14.45 -1.68
CA HIS A 179 -10.79 -15.15 -2.84
C HIS A 179 -11.81 -14.26 -3.56
N LEU A 180 -12.76 -13.71 -2.79
CA LEU A 180 -13.73 -12.70 -3.22
C LEU A 180 -13.30 -11.32 -2.67
N GLY A 181 -13.17 -10.33 -3.57
CA GLY A 181 -12.64 -8.99 -3.28
C GLY A 181 -13.52 -8.06 -2.45
#